data_AF-A0A1Y2FUV4-F1
#
_entry.id   AF-A0A1Y2FUV4-F1
#
_cell.length_a   1.000
_cell.length_b   1.000
_cell.length_c   1.000
_cell.angle_alpha   90.00
_cell.angle_beta   90.00
_cell.angle_gamma   90.00
#
_symmetry.space_group_name_H-M   'P 1'
#
loop_
_entity.id
_entity.type
_entity.pdbx_description
1 polymer ?
#
loop_
_entity_poly.entity_id
_entity_poly.type
_entity_poly.pdbx_seq_one_letter_code
_entity_poly.pdbx_strand_id
1 'polypeptide(L)'
;MYSLLPGLILYGEHGYTPNHVVSLDTIKTTFGAICGGDLDAWMEACKLDHILPSPYPSPSSSVDSKLYFPPNTSKWILWMDPIYAFLSPQYGMFDLEKHYLELSNNLKQAMTADENKYPLNKYLEFPVLLAYVLSLKVNLRKKLEEAYKAGDLVKLQELYDTDLTLLCKNTKKLWKLHRDNWLGRAKPFGCETGKKTEWMNK
;
A
#
# COMPACT_ATOMS: atom_id res chain seq x y z
N MET A 1 -7.23 -8.46 -9.10
CA MET A 1 -7.79 -8.52 -10.47
C MET A 1 -7.95 -7.13 -11.08
N TYR A 2 -8.69 -6.20 -10.48
CA TYR A 2 -8.84 -4.86 -11.07
C TYR A 2 -7.58 -3.98 -11.07
N SER A 3 -6.60 -4.25 -10.20
CA SER A 3 -5.35 -3.48 -10.12
C SER A 3 -4.55 -3.41 -11.43
N LEU A 4 -4.77 -4.32 -12.37
CA LEU A 4 -4.09 -4.35 -13.67
C LEU A 4 -4.86 -3.58 -14.76
N LEU A 5 -6.09 -3.09 -14.50
CA LEU A 5 -6.91 -2.43 -15.52
C LEU A 5 -6.18 -1.27 -16.23
N PRO A 6 -5.46 -0.36 -15.53
CA PRO A 6 -4.65 0.67 -16.20
C PRO A 6 -3.66 0.09 -17.22
N GLY A 7 -2.98 -1.01 -16.87
CA GLY A 7 -2.02 -1.69 -17.74
C GLY A 7 -2.68 -2.34 -18.96
N LEU A 8 -3.90 -2.86 -18.82
CA LEU A 8 -4.66 -3.41 -19.94
C LEU A 8 -5.11 -2.33 -20.93
N ILE A 9 -5.56 -1.17 -20.43
CA ILE A 9 -5.89 -0.02 -21.28
C ILE A 9 -4.64 0.47 -22.02
N LEU A 10 -3.52 0.64 -21.32
CA LEU A 10 -2.25 1.03 -21.93
C LEU A 10 -1.82 0.05 -23.03
N TYR A 11 -1.90 -1.25 -22.78
CA TYR A 11 -1.56 -2.28 -23.76
C TYR A 11 -2.48 -2.23 -24.98
N GLY A 12 -3.78 -2.03 -24.78
CA GLY A 12 -4.75 -1.84 -25.86
C GLY A 12 -4.42 -0.62 -26.71
N GLU A 13 -4.24 0.55 -26.09
CA GLU A 13 -3.91 1.79 -26.80
C GLU A 13 -2.61 1.67 -27.62
N HIS A 14 -1.59 0.96 -27.11
CA HIS A 14 -0.37 0.69 -27.87
C HIS A 14 -0.58 -0.16 -29.13
N GLY A 15 -1.57 -1.06 -29.12
CA GLY A 15 -1.92 -1.91 -30.25
C GLY A 15 -2.74 -1.21 -31.33
N TYR A 16 -3.52 -0.18 -30.96
CA TYR A 16 -4.41 0.53 -31.88
C TYR A 16 -3.91 1.93 -32.29
N THR A 17 -2.90 2.49 -31.61
CA THR A 17 -2.36 3.82 -31.94
C THR A 17 -1.32 3.72 -33.06
N PRO A 18 -1.51 4.40 -34.20
CA PRO A 18 -0.50 4.48 -35.26
C PRO A 18 0.82 5.03 -34.71
N ASN A 19 1.95 4.47 -35.14
CA ASN A 19 3.30 4.83 -34.70
C ASN A 19 3.63 4.53 -33.23
N HIS A 20 2.75 3.83 -32.49
CA HIS A 20 2.96 3.41 -31.09
C HIS A 20 3.22 4.56 -30.08
N VAL A 21 2.90 5.81 -30.45
CA VAL A 21 3.03 6.97 -29.58
C VAL A 21 1.71 7.20 -28.84
N VAL A 22 1.59 6.65 -27.64
CA VAL A 22 0.38 6.76 -26.82
C VAL A 22 0.45 7.99 -25.93
N SER A 23 -0.60 8.81 -25.95
CA SER A 23 -0.74 9.96 -25.04
C SER A 23 -1.34 9.56 -23.70
N LEU A 24 -0.79 10.10 -22.60
CA LEU A 24 -1.33 9.89 -21.25
C LEU A 24 -2.76 10.41 -21.11
N ASP A 25 -3.09 11.53 -21.76
CA ASP A 25 -4.43 12.13 -21.69
C ASP A 25 -5.48 11.21 -22.35
N THR A 26 -5.10 10.53 -23.42
CA THR A 26 -5.93 9.50 -24.06
C THR A 26 -6.19 8.35 -23.10
N ILE A 27 -5.15 7.81 -22.46
CA ILE A 27 -5.30 6.72 -21.48
C ILE A 27 -6.19 7.15 -20.31
N LYS A 28 -6.02 8.36 -19.77
CA LYS A 28 -6.86 8.90 -18.69
C LYS A 28 -8.32 8.93 -19.10
N THR A 29 -8.59 9.42 -20.30
CA THR A 29 -9.93 9.53 -20.86
C THR A 29 -10.54 8.15 -21.10
N THR A 30 -9.81 7.26 -21.75
CA THR A 30 -10.24 5.88 -22.03
C THR A 30 -10.50 5.10 -20.74
N PHE A 31 -9.61 5.19 -19.76
CA PHE A 31 -9.77 4.50 -18.46
C PHE A 31 -10.99 5.01 -17.71
N GLY A 32 -11.21 6.34 -17.68
CA GLY A 32 -12.42 6.93 -17.11
C GLY A 32 -13.68 6.46 -17.82
N ALA A 33 -13.69 6.44 -19.15
CA ALA A 33 -14.85 6.07 -19.95
C ALA A 33 -15.18 4.57 -19.89
N ILE A 34 -14.18 3.69 -19.95
CA ILE A 34 -14.37 2.23 -20.00
C ILE A 34 -14.52 1.63 -18.61
N CYS A 35 -13.62 2.00 -17.69
CA CYS A 35 -13.56 1.39 -16.36
C CYS A 35 -14.36 2.18 -15.33
N GLY A 36 -14.62 3.46 -15.54
CA GLY A 36 -15.23 4.33 -14.52
C GLY A 36 -14.30 4.58 -13.34
N GLY A 37 -12.99 4.62 -13.57
CA GLY A 37 -11.98 4.92 -12.55
C GLY A 37 -11.19 6.17 -12.91
N ASP A 38 -10.65 6.85 -11.91
CA ASP A 38 -9.68 7.93 -12.14
C ASP A 38 -8.27 7.33 -12.27
N LEU A 39 -7.63 7.50 -13.42
CA LEU A 39 -6.33 6.89 -13.67
C LEU A 39 -5.28 7.41 -12.68
N ASP A 40 -5.31 8.71 -12.35
CA ASP A 40 -4.30 9.30 -11.47
C ASP A 40 -4.42 8.72 -10.05
N ALA A 41 -5.64 8.60 -9.52
CA ALA A 41 -5.90 7.95 -8.24
C ALA A 41 -5.44 6.48 -8.20
N TRP A 42 -5.61 5.74 -9.30
CA TRP A 42 -5.17 4.34 -9.40
C TRP A 42 -3.66 4.20 -9.51
N MET A 43 -3.01 5.10 -10.25
CA MET A 43 -1.55 5.16 -10.35
C MET A 43 -0.91 5.60 -9.03
N GLU A 44 -1.59 6.44 -8.25
CA GLU A 44 -1.16 6.82 -6.90
C GLU A 44 -1.01 5.60 -5.99
N ALA A 45 -1.88 4.59 -6.15
CA ALA A 45 -1.78 3.35 -5.37
C ALA A 45 -0.49 2.56 -5.62
N CYS A 46 0.19 2.77 -6.77
CA CYS A 46 1.51 2.18 -7.03
C CYS A 46 2.59 2.67 -6.06
N LYS A 47 2.38 3.83 -5.41
CA LYS A 47 3.29 4.35 -4.38
C LYS A 47 3.33 3.52 -3.10
N LEU A 48 2.49 2.48 -2.99
CA LEU A 48 2.64 1.45 -1.94
C LEU A 48 4.03 0.78 -1.99
N ASP A 49 4.52 0.52 -3.21
CA ASP A 49 5.80 -0.15 -3.45
C ASP A 49 6.89 0.80 -3.97
N HIS A 50 6.50 1.95 -4.52
CA HIS A 50 7.42 2.99 -4.97
C HIS A 50 7.86 3.92 -3.82
N ILE A 51 8.70 3.40 -2.93
CA ILE A 51 9.25 4.16 -1.77
C ILE A 51 10.59 4.86 -2.05
N LEU A 52 11.22 4.57 -3.18
CA LEU A 52 12.47 5.21 -3.60
C LEU A 52 12.16 6.45 -4.44
N PRO A 53 12.98 7.52 -4.38
CA PRO A 53 13.11 8.40 -5.53
C PRO A 53 13.55 7.53 -6.71
N SER A 54 12.84 7.65 -7.83
CA SER A 54 13.01 6.91 -9.07
C SER A 54 14.44 6.37 -9.30
N PRO A 55 14.62 5.10 -9.73
CA PRO A 55 15.92 4.58 -10.14
C PRO A 55 16.50 5.31 -11.36
N TYR A 56 15.74 6.22 -11.98
CA TYR A 56 16.28 7.22 -12.89
C TYR A 56 16.82 8.40 -12.07
N PRO A 57 18.14 8.61 -12.03
CA PRO A 57 18.69 9.78 -11.37
C PRO A 57 18.12 11.02 -12.02
N SER A 58 17.38 11.82 -11.26
CA SER A 58 17.37 13.25 -11.55
C SER A 58 18.84 13.70 -11.52
N PRO A 59 19.31 14.54 -12.45
CA PRO A 59 20.70 15.01 -12.48
C PRO A 59 21.17 15.68 -11.18
N SER A 60 20.26 15.94 -10.23
CA SER A 60 20.50 16.49 -8.90
C SER A 60 20.47 15.48 -7.74
N SER A 61 20.12 14.20 -7.97
CA SER A 61 19.89 13.22 -6.90
C SER A 61 20.98 12.15 -6.89
N SER A 62 21.97 12.31 -6.01
CA SER A 62 23.08 11.38 -5.74
C SER A 62 22.64 10.12 -4.98
N VAL A 63 21.48 9.55 -5.31
CA VAL A 63 21.01 8.32 -4.66
C VAL A 63 21.78 7.15 -5.26
N ASP A 64 22.60 6.52 -4.43
CA ASP A 64 23.46 5.39 -4.80
C ASP A 64 22.62 4.28 -5.44
N SER A 65 22.88 4.00 -6.73
CA SER A 65 22.25 2.94 -7.55
C SER A 65 22.31 1.52 -6.94
N LYS A 66 23.02 1.35 -5.82
CA LYS A 66 23.13 0.11 -5.04
C LYS A 66 22.02 -0.10 -4.01
N LEU A 67 21.13 0.88 -3.80
CA LEU A 67 19.92 0.70 -2.99
C LEU A 67 18.88 -0.14 -3.75
N TYR A 68 19.15 -1.43 -3.86
CA TYR A 68 18.22 -2.39 -4.48
C TYR A 68 17.11 -2.71 -3.49
N PHE A 69 16.12 -1.83 -3.40
CA PHE A 69 14.92 -2.12 -2.64
C PHE A 69 14.04 -3.08 -3.45
N PRO A 70 13.61 -4.24 -2.91
CA PRO A 70 12.78 -5.16 -3.66
C PRO A 70 11.45 -4.45 -4.05
N PRO A 71 10.95 -4.64 -5.29
CA PRO A 71 9.88 -3.83 -5.89
C PRO A 71 8.48 -4.06 -5.31
N ASN A 72 8.40 -4.59 -4.08
CA ASN A 72 7.18 -4.99 -3.37
C ASN A 72 7.29 -4.71 -1.85
N THR A 73 7.87 -3.57 -1.49
CA THR A 73 8.06 -3.08 -0.12
C THR A 73 6.84 -3.25 0.77
N SER A 74 5.66 -2.89 0.27
CA SER A 74 4.41 -2.96 1.03
C SER A 74 4.13 -4.38 1.52
N LYS A 75 4.44 -5.38 0.68
CA LYS A 75 4.28 -6.80 1.01
C LYS A 75 5.25 -7.21 2.11
N TRP A 76 6.54 -6.89 2.00
CA TRP A 76 7.53 -7.28 3.00
C TRP A 76 7.20 -6.68 4.36
N ILE A 77 6.92 -5.37 4.41
CA ILE A 77 6.56 -4.69 5.65
C ILE A 77 5.27 -5.29 6.24
N LEU A 78 4.25 -5.58 5.43
CA LEU A 78 3.00 -6.18 5.90
C LEU A 78 3.21 -7.55 6.57
N TRP A 79 4.09 -8.39 6.01
CA TRP A 79 4.30 -9.76 6.50
C TRP A 79 5.41 -9.90 7.54
N MET A 80 6.32 -8.93 7.63
CA MET A 80 7.41 -8.92 8.58
C MET A 80 6.90 -8.93 10.04
N ASP A 81 7.59 -9.63 10.92
CA ASP A 81 7.26 -9.60 12.35
C ASP A 81 7.51 -8.21 12.94
N PRO A 82 6.56 -7.62 13.71
CA PRO A 82 6.69 -6.26 14.23
C PRO A 82 7.73 -6.12 15.36
N ILE A 83 8.12 -7.20 16.04
CA ILE A 83 9.12 -7.19 17.10
C ILE A 83 10.51 -7.43 16.50
N TYR A 84 10.64 -8.46 15.66
CA TYR A 84 11.92 -8.84 15.07
C TYR A 84 12.33 -7.96 13.88
N ALA A 85 11.39 -7.26 13.23
CA ALA A 85 11.52 -6.43 12.02
C ALA A 85 12.92 -6.32 11.38
N PHE A 86 13.44 -7.43 10.85
CA PHE A 86 14.86 -7.56 10.50
C PHE A 86 15.30 -6.71 9.31
N LEU A 87 14.33 -6.28 8.49
CA LEU A 87 14.56 -5.41 7.35
C LEU A 87 14.50 -3.92 7.75
N SER A 88 14.21 -3.56 9.00
CA SER A 88 14.09 -2.17 9.42
C SER A 88 15.31 -1.29 9.15
N PRO A 89 16.57 -1.80 9.22
CA PRO A 89 17.73 -1.01 8.84
C PRO A 89 17.74 -0.61 7.35
N GLN A 90 17.12 -1.41 6.46
CA GLN A 90 17.15 -1.17 5.01
C GLN A 90 16.33 0.05 4.58
N TYR A 91 15.32 0.42 5.37
CA TYR A 91 14.46 1.57 5.10
C TYR A 91 14.58 2.68 6.16
N GLY A 92 15.51 2.58 7.12
CA GLY A 92 15.65 3.54 8.22
C GLY A 92 16.03 4.96 7.80
N MET A 93 16.47 5.14 6.55
CA MET A 93 16.79 6.44 5.95
C MET A 93 15.55 7.21 5.46
N PHE A 94 14.39 6.55 5.39
CA PHE A 94 13.15 7.11 4.85
C PHE A 94 12.09 7.29 5.94
N ASP A 95 11.32 8.36 5.86
CA ASP A 95 10.13 8.55 6.70
C ASP A 95 8.92 7.80 6.11
N LEU A 96 8.97 6.47 6.25
CA LEU A 96 7.91 5.60 5.71
C LEU A 96 6.58 5.74 6.47
N GLU A 97 6.61 6.11 7.75
CA GLU A 97 5.39 6.34 8.53
C GLU A 97 4.60 7.50 7.93
N LYS A 98 5.28 8.62 7.64
CA LYS A 98 4.69 9.75 6.94
C LYS A 98 4.26 9.40 5.52
N HIS A 99 5.12 8.77 4.72
CA HIS A 99 4.81 8.36 3.35
C HIS A 99 3.51 7.57 3.26
N TYR A 100 3.37 6.52 4.07
CA TYR A 100 2.19 5.67 4.04
C TYR A 100 0.95 6.36 4.63
N LEU A 101 1.11 7.26 5.60
CA LEU A 101 0.01 8.04 6.14
C LEU A 101 -0.55 9.04 5.11
N GLU A 102 0.34 9.77 4.42
CA GLU A 102 -0.02 10.69 3.34
C GLU A 102 -0.67 9.93 2.18
N LEU A 103 -0.09 8.80 1.77
CA LEU A 103 -0.65 7.97 0.72
C LEU A 103 -2.06 7.48 1.06
N SER A 104 -2.28 7.01 2.29
CA SER A 104 -3.61 6.62 2.77
C SER A 104 -4.61 7.78 2.66
N ASN A 105 -4.22 8.98 3.07
CA ASN A 105 -5.09 10.16 3.02
C ASN A 105 -5.41 10.57 1.58
N ASN A 106 -4.41 10.62 0.70
CA ASN A 106 -4.56 10.98 -0.70
C ASN A 106 -5.50 10.01 -1.42
N LEU A 107 -5.28 8.70 -1.25
CA LEU A 107 -6.13 7.68 -1.85
C LEU A 107 -7.55 7.73 -1.29
N LYS A 108 -7.71 8.01 0.00
CA LYS A 108 -9.03 8.14 0.62
C LYS A 108 -9.78 9.35 0.05
N GLN A 109 -9.10 10.48 -0.12
CA GLN A 109 -9.66 11.66 -0.76
C GLN A 109 -10.10 11.35 -2.19
N ALA A 110 -9.24 10.74 -2.99
CA ALA A 110 -9.53 10.37 -4.38
C ALA A 110 -10.66 9.35 -4.52
N MET A 111 -10.82 8.48 -3.53
CA MET A 111 -11.96 7.54 -3.46
C MET A 111 -13.29 8.27 -3.22
N THR A 112 -13.30 9.36 -2.44
CA THR A 112 -14.53 10.06 -2.04
C THR A 112 -14.88 11.29 -2.87
N ALA A 113 -13.92 11.88 -3.58
CA ALA A 113 -14.09 13.18 -4.23
C ALA A 113 -15.15 13.18 -5.35
N ASP A 114 -15.23 12.10 -6.13
CA ASP A 114 -15.96 12.04 -7.39
C ASP A 114 -16.68 10.68 -7.57
N GLU A 115 -17.34 10.17 -6.51
CA GLU A 115 -17.92 8.82 -6.50
C GLU A 115 -18.89 8.55 -7.66
N ASN A 116 -19.68 9.55 -8.06
CA ASN A 116 -20.61 9.43 -9.19
C ASN A 116 -19.90 9.36 -10.55
N LYS A 117 -18.75 10.05 -10.68
CA LYS A 117 -17.98 10.13 -11.92
C LYS A 117 -17.04 8.94 -12.08
N TYR A 118 -16.46 8.48 -10.97
CA TYR A 118 -15.51 7.38 -10.92
C TYR A 118 -15.97 6.27 -9.95
N PRO A 119 -17.07 5.56 -10.25
CA PRO A 119 -17.64 4.54 -9.36
C PRO A 119 -16.70 3.36 -9.07
N LEU A 120 -15.68 3.15 -9.90
CA LEU A 120 -14.68 2.09 -9.71
C LEU A 120 -13.64 2.45 -8.63
N ASN A 121 -13.51 3.73 -8.28
CA ASN A 121 -12.57 4.18 -7.24
C ASN A 121 -12.87 3.58 -5.86
N LYS A 122 -14.08 3.05 -5.62
CA LYS A 122 -14.38 2.25 -4.41
C LYS A 122 -13.38 1.13 -4.15
N TYR A 123 -12.73 0.59 -5.19
CA TYR A 123 -11.72 -0.45 -5.02
C TYR A 123 -10.37 0.06 -4.50
N LEU A 124 -10.19 1.38 -4.40
CA LEU A 124 -9.07 2.00 -3.69
C LEU A 124 -9.20 1.84 -2.16
N GLU A 125 -10.33 1.38 -1.63
CA GLU A 125 -10.50 1.10 -0.20
C GLU A 125 -9.41 0.14 0.33
N PHE A 126 -9.04 -0.87 -0.45
CA PHE A 126 -7.98 -1.80 -0.08
C PHE A 126 -6.60 -1.12 0.03
N PRO A 127 -6.07 -0.44 -1.01
CA PRO A 127 -4.79 0.25 -0.88
C PRO A 127 -4.81 1.39 0.14
N VAL A 128 -5.94 2.08 0.36
CA VAL A 128 -6.10 3.05 1.48
C VAL A 128 -5.82 2.37 2.82
N LEU A 129 -6.54 1.28 3.12
CA LEU A 129 -6.41 0.60 4.39
C LEU A 129 -5.05 -0.09 4.55
N LEU A 130 -4.47 -0.59 3.46
CA LEU A 130 -3.13 -1.16 3.46
C LEU A 130 -2.09 -0.08 3.79
N ALA A 131 -2.11 1.08 3.13
CA ALA A 131 -1.21 2.18 3.43
C ALA A 131 -1.33 2.61 4.90
N TYR A 132 -2.55 2.74 5.42
CA TYR A 132 -2.76 3.06 6.83
C TYR A 132 -2.21 2.00 7.79
N VAL A 133 -2.38 0.72 7.50
CA VAL A 133 -1.78 -0.37 8.31
C VAL A 133 -0.25 -0.31 8.28
N LEU A 134 0.34 0.01 7.13
CA LEU A 134 1.78 0.13 6.98
C LEU A 134 2.36 1.31 7.75
N SER A 135 1.67 2.47 7.77
CA SER A 135 2.12 3.63 8.54
C SER A 135 2.19 3.34 10.03
N LEU A 136 1.19 2.62 10.57
CA LEU A 136 1.18 2.19 11.97
C LEU A 136 2.29 1.19 12.29
N LYS A 137 2.73 0.40 11.30
CA LYS A 137 3.60 -0.76 11.53
C LYS A 137 5.08 -0.43 11.41
N VAL A 138 5.45 0.42 10.45
CA VAL A 138 6.83 0.52 9.96
C VAL A 138 7.87 0.91 11.02
N ASN A 139 7.49 1.77 11.97
CA ASN A 139 8.35 2.25 13.06
C ASN A 139 8.05 1.60 14.42
N LEU A 140 7.10 0.67 14.49
CA LEU A 140 6.67 0.09 15.76
C LEU A 140 7.82 -0.58 16.53
N ARG A 141 8.67 -1.36 15.84
CA ARG A 141 9.87 -1.95 16.45
C ARG A 141 10.76 -0.89 17.08
N LYS A 142 11.06 0.18 16.33
CA LYS A 142 11.97 1.23 16.79
C LYS A 142 11.44 1.89 18.06
N LYS A 143 10.15 2.25 18.08
CA LYS A 143 9.47 2.82 19.25
C LYS A 143 9.55 1.88 20.47
N LEU A 144 9.31 0.58 20.26
CA LEU A 144 9.38 -0.44 21.32
C LEU A 144 10.82 -0.65 21.83
N GLU A 145 11.79 -0.71 20.92
CA GLU A 145 13.21 -0.92 21.26
C GLU A 145 13.78 0.25 22.06
N GLU A 146 13.44 1.49 21.68
CA GLU A 146 13.83 2.70 22.40
C GLU A 146 13.27 2.71 23.83
N ALA A 147 11.97 2.45 24.00
CA ALA A 147 11.34 2.38 25.31
C ALA A 147 11.91 1.24 26.16
N TYR A 148 12.14 0.06 25.57
CA TYR A 148 12.72 -1.09 26.26
C TYR A 148 14.14 -0.82 26.75
N LYS A 149 15.01 -0.24 25.90
CA LYS A 149 16.39 0.11 26.29
C LYS A 149 16.44 1.19 27.37
N ALA A 150 15.47 2.11 27.38
CA ALA A 150 15.34 3.12 28.42
C ALA A 150 14.76 2.58 29.74
N GLY A 151 14.25 1.34 29.76
CA GLY A 151 13.53 0.79 30.91
C GLY A 151 12.17 1.46 31.17
N ASP A 152 11.61 2.14 30.16
CA ASP A 152 10.40 2.93 30.28
C ASP A 152 9.15 2.04 30.14
N LEU A 153 8.74 1.44 31.26
CA LEU A 153 7.57 0.57 31.34
C LEU A 153 6.26 1.33 31.06
N VAL A 154 6.20 2.62 31.40
CA VAL A 154 5.02 3.45 31.13
C VAL A 154 4.87 3.63 29.63
N LYS A 155 5.96 3.94 28.93
CA LYS A 155 5.94 4.10 27.47
C LYS A 155 5.61 2.81 26.74
N LEU A 156 6.12 1.67 27.22
CA LEU A 156 5.76 0.36 26.67
C LEU A 156 4.27 0.07 26.82
N GLN A 157 3.67 0.40 27.98
CA GLN A 157 2.24 0.26 28.20
C GLN A 157 1.43 1.18 27.27
N GLU A 158 1.84 2.44 27.12
CA GLU A 158 1.22 3.37 26.17
C GLU A 158 1.23 2.80 24.74
N LEU A 159 2.38 2.35 24.24
CA LEU A 159 2.51 1.78 22.89
C LEU A 159 1.63 0.54 22.68
N TYR A 160 1.40 -0.24 23.74
CA TYR A 160 0.46 -1.36 23.72
C TYR A 160 -1.00 -0.89 23.58
N ASP A 161 -1.40 0.04 24.44
CA ASP A 161 -2.77 0.53 24.51
C ASP A 161 -3.17 1.35 23.27
N THR A 162 -2.20 2.06 22.64
CA THR A 162 -2.43 2.88 21.45
C THR A 162 -2.04 2.17 20.16
N ASP A 163 -0.74 2.09 19.86
CA ASP A 163 -0.21 1.78 18.54
C ASP A 163 -0.50 0.33 18.16
N LEU A 164 -0.21 -0.62 19.06
CA LEU A 164 -0.45 -2.06 18.85
C LEU A 164 -1.93 -2.38 18.76
N THR A 165 -2.74 -1.83 19.65
CA THR A 165 -4.20 -2.03 19.63
C THR A 165 -4.81 -1.52 18.33
N LEU A 166 -4.39 -0.34 17.87
CA LEU A 166 -4.82 0.25 16.61
C LEU A 166 -4.34 -0.57 15.40
N LEU A 167 -3.08 -1.02 15.40
CA LEU A 167 -2.51 -1.88 14.36
C LEU A 167 -3.27 -3.20 14.26
N CYS A 168 -3.54 -3.87 15.38
CA CYS A 168 -4.31 -5.12 15.44
C CYS A 168 -5.72 -4.93 14.88
N LYS A 169 -6.42 -3.87 15.31
CA LYS A 169 -7.76 -3.54 14.82
C LYS A 169 -7.79 -3.34 13.31
N ASN A 170 -6.87 -2.53 12.77
CA ASN A 170 -6.86 -2.22 11.34
C ASN A 170 -6.32 -3.36 10.48
N THR A 171 -5.39 -4.18 11.00
CA THR A 171 -4.95 -5.41 10.32
C THR A 171 -6.10 -6.42 10.20
N LYS A 172 -6.92 -6.58 11.24
CA LYS A 172 -8.13 -7.41 11.19
C LYS A 172 -9.14 -6.88 10.15
N LYS A 173 -9.33 -5.55 10.08
CA LYS A 173 -10.17 -4.94 9.04
C LYS A 173 -9.62 -5.19 7.64
N LEU A 174 -8.30 -5.01 7.44
CA LEU A 174 -7.63 -5.24 6.17
C LEU A 174 -7.80 -6.68 5.70
N TRP A 175 -7.64 -7.64 6.61
CA TRP A 175 -7.85 -9.06 6.32
C TRP A 175 -9.31 -9.35 5.91
N LYS A 176 -10.30 -8.79 6.64
CA LYS A 176 -11.72 -8.95 6.27
C LYS A 176 -12.00 -8.37 4.88
N LEU A 177 -11.54 -7.15 4.62
CA LEU A 177 -11.70 -6.49 3.32
C LEU A 177 -11.03 -7.30 2.20
N HIS A 178 -9.82 -7.80 2.42
CA HIS A 178 -9.15 -8.67 1.46
C HIS A 178 -9.96 -9.94 1.18
N ARG A 179 -10.45 -10.60 2.23
CA ARG A 179 -11.28 -11.81 2.14
C ARG A 179 -12.57 -11.56 1.38
N ASP A 180 -13.27 -10.48 1.69
CA ASP A 180 -14.54 -10.14 1.05
C ASP A 180 -14.32 -9.79 -0.43
N ASN A 181 -13.24 -9.06 -0.73
CA ASN A 181 -12.81 -8.81 -2.11
C ASN A 181 -12.44 -10.09 -2.87
N TRP A 182 -11.81 -11.06 -2.21
CA TRP A 182 -11.49 -12.37 -2.80
C TRP A 182 -12.77 -13.15 -3.10
N LEU A 183 -13.65 -13.33 -2.11
CA LEU A 183 -14.88 -14.11 -2.26
C LEU A 183 -15.87 -13.48 -3.24
N GLY A 184 -15.84 -12.16 -3.41
CA GLY A 184 -16.63 -11.47 -4.42
C GLY A 184 -16.12 -11.63 -5.86
N ARG A 185 -14.92 -12.19 -6.09
CA ARG A 185 -14.25 -12.18 -7.41
C ARG A 185 -13.58 -13.49 -7.82
N ALA A 186 -13.31 -14.38 -6.88
CA ALA A 186 -12.62 -15.63 -7.09
C ALA A 186 -13.36 -16.77 -6.39
N LYS A 187 -13.04 -18.01 -6.79
CA LYS A 187 -13.53 -19.20 -6.09
C LYS A 187 -13.01 -19.19 -4.64
N PRO A 188 -13.74 -19.83 -3.70
CA PRO A 188 -13.35 -19.86 -2.28
C PRO A 188 -12.01 -20.57 -2.02
N PHE A 189 -11.59 -21.48 -2.90
CA PHE A 189 -10.30 -22.16 -2.82
C PHE A 189 -9.14 -21.15 -2.89
N GLY A 190 -8.11 -21.35 -2.05
CA GLY A 190 -6.96 -20.46 -1.91
C GLY A 190 -7.15 -19.38 -0.85
N CYS A 191 -8.39 -19.01 -0.51
CA CYS A 191 -8.67 -18.00 0.53
C CYS A 191 -8.24 -18.47 1.93
N GLU A 192 -8.19 -19.77 2.15
CA GLU A 192 -7.73 -20.40 3.40
C GLU A 192 -6.25 -20.11 3.68
N THR A 193 -5.41 -20.00 2.65
CA THR A 193 -3.96 -19.74 2.84
C THR A 193 -3.66 -18.32 3.30
N GLY A 194 -4.58 -17.37 3.06
CA GLY A 194 -4.52 -16.00 3.59
C GLY A 194 -5.05 -15.86 5.02
N LYS A 195 -5.55 -16.93 5.64
CA LYS A 195 -5.88 -16.93 7.07
C LYS A 195 -4.58 -17.03 7.86
N LYS A 196 -4.21 -15.97 8.60
CA LYS A 196 -3.41 -16.20 9.81
C LYS A 196 -4.32 -17.01 10.74
N THR A 197 -4.00 -18.29 10.87
CA THR A 197 -4.60 -19.27 11.78
C THR A 197 -4.99 -18.64 13.12
N GLU A 198 -6.18 -19.01 13.60
CA GLU A 198 -6.82 -18.61 14.85
C GLU A 198 -6.01 -19.01 16.11
N TRP A 199 -4.82 -18.43 16.31
CA TRP A 199 -3.99 -18.67 17.50
C TRP A 199 -4.16 -17.60 18.60
N MET A 200 -5.19 -16.76 18.51
CA MET A 200 -5.42 -15.68 19.50
C MET A 200 -6.73 -15.81 20.28
N ASN A 201 -7.46 -16.93 20.15
CA ASN A 201 -8.68 -17.23 20.91
C ASN A 201 -8.58 -18.57 21.68
N LYS A 202 -7.38 -18.99 22.03
CA LYS A 202 -7.15 -20.04 23.04
C LYS A 202 -6.18 -19.52 24.08
#